data_AF-A0A970HHS1-F1
#
_entry.id   AF-A0A970HHS1-F1
#
_cell.length_a   1.000
_cell.length_b   1.000
_cell.length_c   1.000
_cell.angle_alpha   90.00
_cell.angle_beta   90.00
_cell.angle_gamma   90.00
#
_symmetry.space_group_name_H-M   'P 1'
#
loop_
_entity.id
_entity.type
_entity.pdbx_description
1 polymer ?
#
loop_
_entity_poly.entity_id
_entity_poly.type
_entity_poly.pdbx_seq_one_letter_code
_entity_poly.pdbx_strand_id
1 'polypeptide(L)'
;MKERVVLAIAAAGMELAWLYALADFFFSLLMPQPFPLGGAVLTFALGFFLARLAKGRGWRVIYVLLLNLGSLGLVTFSLISRLGLMRPAGGQEQLALGLVVFWSSLFWLGGRALALRGFSHRALCSRFDAGIGAFIAFFLLGLGIEQPQGEGYLSVFSFFFFSILALALARDQGGGRREYLLGYRGIGLVLSFVALVLFLGPGLLFLLFPYLTKAAAAAYGMMRGAAAPLLPILVRILRFIFRFGGSPPGGETVLPEASGEILSAPATSGWMAVLERIMGWGLLAMAAAAGLVLLAWGIWKLIRWLSSSTEVGGEPFDIGQYLRSLWLALREHLQKMLQRPRYLSPIAELYARLLAWGRRRGLPPLPGETPREYGRRLSGYFPELDGDITQIVERFNEETYGGLALPEEELAMARRAWRRLSNPLARLPFKRK
;
A
#
# COMPACT_ATOMS: atom_id res chain seq x y z
N MET A 1 28.06 -18.28 7.35
CA MET A 1 27.00 -18.75 6.42
C MET A 1 25.99 -19.66 7.11
N LYS A 2 26.43 -20.67 7.89
CA LYS A 2 25.56 -21.60 8.63
C LYS A 2 24.57 -20.90 9.57
N GLU A 3 25.01 -19.95 10.38
CA GLU A 3 24.15 -19.22 11.34
C GLU A 3 23.01 -18.45 10.68
N ARG A 4 23.24 -17.81 9.51
CA ARG A 4 22.19 -17.09 8.78
C ARG A 4 21.13 -18.02 8.21
N VAL A 5 21.50 -19.23 7.83
CA VAL A 5 20.56 -20.25 7.35
C VAL A 5 19.74 -20.78 8.52
N VAL A 6 20.37 -21.08 9.66
CA VAL A 6 19.66 -21.53 10.86
C VAL A 6 18.69 -20.45 11.36
N LEU A 7 19.10 -19.18 11.37
CA LEU A 7 18.22 -18.06 11.71
C LEU A 7 17.03 -17.95 10.75
N ALA A 8 17.25 -18.13 9.45
CA ALA A 8 16.18 -18.10 8.47
C ALA A 8 15.18 -19.26 8.67
N ILE A 9 15.67 -20.46 8.98
CA ILE A 9 14.84 -21.63 9.30
C ILE A 9 14.04 -21.39 10.58
N ALA A 10 14.68 -20.87 11.64
CA ALA A 10 14.00 -20.57 12.89
C ALA A 10 12.93 -19.48 12.71
N ALA A 11 13.24 -18.42 11.98
CA ALA A 11 12.26 -17.37 11.67
C ALA A 11 11.11 -17.88 10.79
N ALA A 12 11.38 -18.81 9.85
CA ALA A 12 10.36 -19.46 9.04
C ALA A 12 9.45 -20.36 9.88
N GLY A 13 10.04 -21.19 10.76
CA GLY A 13 9.28 -22.06 11.66
C GLY A 13 8.37 -21.27 12.60
N MET A 14 8.84 -20.13 13.11
CA MET A 14 8.05 -19.22 13.94
C MET A 14 6.83 -18.71 13.16
N GLU A 15 7.03 -18.16 11.97
CA GLU A 15 5.94 -17.61 11.14
C GLU A 15 4.94 -18.68 10.70
N LEU A 16 5.46 -19.84 10.31
CA LEU A 16 4.63 -20.93 9.84
C LEU A 16 3.76 -21.51 10.95
N ALA A 17 4.26 -21.58 12.19
CA ALA A 17 3.55 -22.18 13.31
C ALA A 17 2.24 -21.44 13.66
N TRP A 18 2.25 -20.11 13.73
CA TRP A 18 1.03 -19.36 14.05
C TRP A 18 0.08 -19.26 12.86
N LEU A 19 0.60 -19.14 11.63
CA LEU A 19 -0.22 -19.18 10.40
C LEU A 19 -0.91 -20.53 10.23
N TYR A 20 -0.19 -21.63 10.49
CA TYR A 20 -0.74 -22.97 10.40
C TYR A 20 -1.80 -23.23 11.47
N ALA A 21 -1.57 -22.80 12.72
CA ALA A 21 -2.57 -22.92 13.78
C ALA A 21 -3.91 -22.28 13.39
N LEU A 22 -3.87 -21.09 12.80
CA LEU A 22 -5.09 -20.43 12.32
C LEU A 22 -5.69 -21.15 11.11
N ALA A 23 -4.87 -21.52 10.12
CA ALA A 23 -5.35 -22.20 8.93
C ALA A 23 -6.08 -23.50 9.27
N ASP A 24 -5.46 -24.30 10.13
CA ASP A 24 -5.99 -25.57 10.58
C ASP A 24 -7.29 -25.42 11.39
N PHE A 25 -7.35 -24.43 12.30
CA PHE A 25 -8.57 -24.09 13.03
C PHE A 25 -9.74 -23.78 12.11
N PHE A 26 -9.60 -22.81 11.20
CA PHE A 26 -10.68 -22.44 10.30
C PHE A 26 -11.06 -23.59 9.36
N PHE A 27 -10.09 -24.43 8.98
CA PHE A 27 -10.34 -25.58 8.13
C PHE A 27 -11.09 -26.69 8.88
N SER A 28 -10.79 -26.93 10.17
CA SER A 28 -11.49 -27.90 11.02
C SER A 28 -12.97 -27.58 11.26
N LEU A 29 -13.36 -26.30 11.13
CA LEU A 29 -14.76 -25.87 11.21
C LEU A 29 -15.58 -26.30 10.00
N LEU A 30 -14.91 -26.56 8.86
CA LEU A 30 -15.55 -26.87 7.58
C LEU A 30 -15.29 -28.30 7.12
N MET A 31 -14.16 -28.89 7.49
CA MET A 31 -13.74 -30.20 7.00
C MET A 31 -13.25 -31.06 8.17
N PRO A 32 -13.53 -32.37 8.17
CA PRO A 32 -13.05 -33.29 9.20
C PRO A 32 -11.55 -33.59 9.09
N GLN A 33 -10.93 -33.24 7.96
CA GLN A 33 -9.49 -33.44 7.73
C GLN A 33 -8.73 -32.16 8.06
N PRO A 34 -7.53 -32.24 8.65
CA PRO A 34 -6.70 -31.07 8.94
C PRO A 34 -6.16 -30.43 7.66
N PHE A 35 -5.75 -29.16 7.75
CA PHE A 35 -5.15 -28.49 6.61
C PHE A 35 -3.80 -29.17 6.26
N PRO A 36 -3.50 -29.50 4.99
CA PRO A 36 -2.31 -30.29 4.68
C PRO A 36 -0.99 -29.55 5.03
N LEU A 37 -0.35 -29.93 6.15
CA LEU A 37 0.90 -29.31 6.64
C LEU A 37 2.00 -29.28 5.58
N GLY A 38 2.20 -30.39 4.85
CA GLY A 38 3.20 -30.44 3.78
C GLY A 38 2.92 -29.42 2.66
N GLY A 39 1.65 -29.15 2.37
CA GLY A 39 1.26 -28.14 1.39
C GLY A 39 1.44 -26.71 1.92
N ALA A 40 1.16 -26.47 3.20
CA ALA A 40 1.44 -25.18 3.86
C ALA A 40 2.95 -24.85 3.81
N VAL A 41 3.79 -25.81 4.23
CA VAL A 41 5.26 -25.69 4.20
C VAL A 41 5.77 -25.46 2.79
N LEU A 42 5.29 -26.22 1.81
CA LEU A 42 5.70 -26.06 0.42
C LEU A 42 5.31 -24.69 -0.14
N THR A 43 4.08 -24.24 0.09
CA THR A 43 3.58 -22.92 -0.35
C THR A 43 4.41 -21.79 0.24
N PHE A 44 4.67 -21.85 1.55
CA PHE A 44 5.46 -20.86 2.25
C PHE A 44 6.92 -20.85 1.77
N ALA A 45 7.54 -22.03 1.65
CA ALA A 45 8.91 -22.16 1.18
C ALA A 45 9.09 -21.65 -0.25
N LEU A 46 8.18 -21.98 -1.17
CA LEU A 46 8.22 -21.49 -2.54
C LEU A 46 8.08 -19.96 -2.60
N GLY A 47 7.15 -19.39 -1.83
CA GLY A 47 7.02 -17.94 -1.70
C GLY A 47 8.32 -17.27 -1.21
N PHE A 48 8.99 -17.89 -0.23
CA PHE A 48 10.29 -17.43 0.28
C PHE A 48 11.41 -17.53 -0.77
N PHE A 49 11.58 -18.71 -1.39
CA PHE A 49 12.66 -18.94 -2.35
C PHE A 49 12.50 -18.09 -3.60
N LEU A 50 11.29 -18.00 -4.17
CA LEU A 50 11.06 -17.19 -5.37
C LEU A 50 11.30 -15.70 -5.10
N ALA A 51 10.85 -15.19 -3.95
CA ALA A 51 11.10 -13.81 -3.57
C ALA A 51 12.60 -13.53 -3.40
N ARG A 52 13.35 -14.48 -2.82
CA ARG A 52 14.81 -14.36 -2.65
C ARG A 52 15.57 -14.49 -3.96
N LEU A 53 15.13 -15.38 -4.85
CA LEU A 53 15.72 -15.58 -6.18
C LEU A 53 15.49 -14.40 -7.11
N ALA A 54 14.34 -13.73 -7.00
CA ALA A 54 14.01 -12.54 -7.78
C ALA A 54 14.75 -11.28 -7.27
N LYS A 55 15.09 -11.23 -5.98
CA LYS A 55 15.73 -10.07 -5.36
C LYS A 55 17.12 -9.81 -5.95
N GLY A 56 17.32 -8.62 -6.52
CA GLY A 56 18.62 -8.13 -6.99
C GLY A 56 19.12 -8.70 -8.32
N ARG A 57 18.28 -9.41 -9.08
CA ARG A 57 18.67 -10.04 -10.36
C ARG A 57 18.32 -9.25 -11.62
N GLY A 58 17.62 -8.11 -11.52
CA GLY A 58 17.29 -7.31 -12.71
C GLY A 58 16.22 -7.95 -13.61
N TRP A 59 15.44 -8.92 -13.13
CA TRP A 59 14.43 -9.60 -13.95
C TRP A 59 13.31 -8.65 -14.34
N ARG A 60 12.75 -8.82 -15.55
CA ARG A 60 11.55 -8.08 -15.94
C ARG A 60 10.40 -8.41 -14.99
N VAL A 61 9.63 -7.41 -14.59
CA VAL A 61 8.52 -7.55 -13.65
C VAL A 61 7.52 -8.61 -14.10
N ILE A 62 7.24 -8.69 -15.40
CA ILE A 62 6.32 -9.71 -15.97
C ILE A 62 6.78 -11.15 -15.70
N TYR A 63 8.08 -11.44 -15.78
CA TYR A 63 8.59 -12.80 -15.52
C TYR A 63 8.49 -13.14 -14.04
N VAL A 64 8.79 -12.19 -13.16
CA VAL A 64 8.65 -12.38 -11.71
C VAL A 64 7.19 -12.61 -11.34
N LEU A 65 6.26 -11.83 -11.91
CA LEU A 65 4.82 -11.98 -11.67
C LEU A 65 4.29 -13.31 -12.20
N LEU A 66 4.60 -13.68 -13.44
CA LEU A 66 4.18 -14.96 -14.02
C LEU A 66 4.71 -16.15 -13.21
N LEU A 67 5.97 -16.08 -12.78
CA LEU A 67 6.58 -17.13 -11.95
C LEU A 67 5.87 -17.25 -10.59
N ASN A 68 5.56 -16.11 -9.94
CA ASN A 68 4.86 -16.11 -8.65
C ASN A 68 3.42 -16.61 -8.78
N LEU A 69 2.66 -16.08 -9.74
CA LEU A 69 1.27 -16.46 -9.99
C LEU A 69 1.15 -17.92 -10.45
N GLY A 70 2.02 -18.34 -11.36
CA GLY A 70 2.06 -19.72 -11.85
C GLY A 70 2.40 -20.72 -10.74
N SER A 71 3.39 -20.42 -9.91
CA SER A 71 3.78 -21.29 -8.80
C SER A 71 2.73 -21.34 -7.70
N LEU A 72 2.15 -20.20 -7.32
CA LEU A 72 1.03 -20.16 -6.37
C LEU A 72 -0.17 -20.93 -6.90
N GLY A 73 -0.53 -20.72 -8.17
CA GLY A 73 -1.62 -21.44 -8.84
C GLY A 73 -1.41 -22.94 -8.85
N LEU A 74 -0.21 -23.42 -9.19
CA LEU A 74 0.12 -24.84 -9.22
C LEU A 74 0.01 -25.50 -7.85
N VAL A 75 0.54 -24.87 -6.80
CA VAL A 75 0.48 -25.43 -5.43
C VAL A 75 -0.93 -25.39 -4.88
N THR A 76 -1.67 -24.30 -5.13
CA THR A 76 -3.07 -24.18 -4.72
C THR A 76 -3.93 -25.23 -5.43
N PHE A 77 -3.71 -25.45 -6.73
CA PHE A 77 -4.37 -26.50 -7.50
C PHE A 77 -4.04 -27.90 -6.96
N SER A 78 -2.79 -28.17 -6.62
CA SER A 78 -2.37 -29.43 -6.00
C SER A 78 -3.06 -29.65 -4.63
N LEU A 79 -3.19 -28.61 -3.82
CA LEU A 79 -3.93 -28.64 -2.55
C LEU A 79 -5.42 -28.93 -2.76
N ILE A 80 -6.06 -28.22 -3.69
CA ILE A 80 -7.47 -28.44 -4.06
C ILE A 80 -7.70 -29.88 -4.53
N SER A 81 -6.81 -30.40 -5.38
CA SER A 81 -6.87 -31.79 -5.86
C SER A 81 -6.69 -32.80 -4.73
N ARG A 82 -5.77 -32.54 -3.79
CA ARG A 82 -5.50 -33.45 -2.67
C ARG A 82 -6.67 -33.49 -1.67
N LEU A 83 -7.36 -32.37 -1.52
CA LEU A 83 -8.54 -32.24 -0.64
C LEU A 83 -9.84 -32.67 -1.32
N GLY A 84 -9.81 -33.10 -2.58
CA GLY A 84 -10.99 -33.54 -3.32
C GLY A 84 -11.93 -32.40 -3.75
N LEU A 85 -11.50 -31.14 -3.65
CA LEU A 85 -12.33 -29.95 -3.88
C LEU A 85 -12.43 -29.53 -5.36
N MET A 86 -12.09 -30.42 -6.30
CA MET A 86 -12.08 -30.12 -7.74
C MET A 86 -13.48 -29.95 -8.34
N ARG A 87 -14.49 -30.55 -7.71
CA ARG A 87 -15.89 -30.45 -8.11
C ARG A 87 -16.75 -30.24 -6.87
N PRO A 88 -16.79 -29.02 -6.31
CA PRO A 88 -17.56 -28.75 -5.11
C PRO A 88 -19.05 -28.92 -5.42
N ALA A 89 -19.69 -29.91 -4.83
CA ALA A 89 -21.10 -30.23 -4.97
C ALA A 89 -21.97 -29.47 -3.95
N GLY A 90 -21.40 -29.07 -2.81
CA GLY A 90 -22.11 -28.39 -1.72
C GLY A 90 -21.56 -27.00 -1.35
N GLY A 91 -22.38 -26.18 -0.68
CA GLY A 91 -21.97 -24.85 -0.20
C GLY A 91 -20.79 -24.89 0.79
N GLN A 92 -20.71 -25.93 1.62
CA GLN A 92 -19.58 -26.17 2.52
C GLN A 92 -18.27 -26.41 1.77
N GLU A 93 -18.30 -27.16 0.66
CA GLU A 93 -17.13 -27.43 -0.17
C GLU A 93 -16.68 -26.18 -0.96
N GLN A 94 -17.62 -25.32 -1.37
CA GLN A 94 -17.30 -24.02 -1.98
C GLN A 94 -16.62 -23.08 -0.99
N LEU A 95 -17.10 -23.04 0.26
CA LEU A 95 -16.45 -22.30 1.34
C LEU A 95 -15.06 -22.86 1.65
N ALA A 96 -14.90 -24.19 1.72
CA ALA A 96 -13.62 -24.85 1.91
C ALA A 96 -12.64 -24.53 0.77
N LEU A 97 -13.10 -24.50 -0.48
CA LEU A 97 -12.29 -24.09 -1.63
C LEU A 97 -11.81 -22.64 -1.48
N GLY A 98 -12.72 -21.73 -1.14
CA GLY A 98 -12.37 -20.32 -0.87
C GLY A 98 -11.33 -20.20 0.24
N LEU A 99 -11.48 -21.00 1.30
CA LEU A 99 -10.56 -21.03 2.44
C LEU A 99 -9.17 -21.57 2.05
N VAL A 100 -9.09 -22.59 1.18
CA VAL A 100 -7.81 -23.11 0.65
C VAL A 100 -7.10 -22.04 -0.18
N VAL A 101 -7.80 -21.33 -1.06
CA VAL A 101 -7.22 -20.25 -1.87
C VAL A 101 -6.74 -19.11 -0.97
N PHE A 102 -7.53 -18.74 0.03
CA PHE A 102 -7.20 -17.70 1.00
C PHE A 102 -5.94 -18.04 1.80
N TRP A 103 -5.88 -19.22 2.44
CA TRP A 103 -4.70 -19.62 3.23
C TRP A 103 -3.47 -19.87 2.37
N SER A 104 -3.63 -20.46 1.18
CA SER A 104 -2.50 -20.61 0.23
C SER A 104 -1.89 -19.25 -0.11
N SER A 105 -2.73 -18.23 -0.31
CA SER A 105 -2.29 -16.86 -0.54
C SER A 105 -1.58 -16.28 0.69
N LEU A 106 -2.10 -16.50 1.90
CA LEU A 106 -1.46 -16.04 3.14
C LEU A 106 -0.10 -16.72 3.40
N PHE A 107 0.01 -18.04 3.22
CA PHE A 107 1.29 -18.74 3.35
C PHE A 107 2.31 -18.22 2.33
N TRP A 108 1.87 -17.99 1.09
CA TRP A 108 2.73 -17.42 0.03
C TRP A 108 3.24 -16.03 0.40
N LEU A 109 2.33 -15.15 0.83
CA LEU A 109 2.65 -13.79 1.26
C LEU A 109 3.54 -13.80 2.50
N GLY A 110 3.32 -14.71 3.45
CA GLY A 110 4.15 -14.90 4.63
C GLY A 110 5.60 -15.27 4.27
N GLY A 111 5.77 -16.26 3.38
CA GLY A 111 7.08 -16.66 2.88
C GLY A 111 7.79 -15.54 2.12
N ARG A 112 7.07 -14.85 1.24
CA ARG A 112 7.58 -13.68 0.50
C ARG A 112 7.96 -12.53 1.43
N ALA A 113 7.14 -12.23 2.43
CA ALA A 113 7.42 -11.20 3.43
C ALA A 113 8.67 -11.56 4.25
N LEU A 114 8.84 -12.83 4.64
CA LEU A 114 10.05 -13.30 5.32
C LEU A 114 11.32 -13.13 4.48
N ALA A 115 11.25 -13.36 3.16
CA ALA A 115 12.40 -13.18 2.27
C ALA A 115 12.78 -11.71 2.05
N LEU A 116 11.79 -10.82 2.07
CA LEU A 116 11.98 -9.39 1.81
C LEU A 116 12.35 -8.60 3.07
N ARG A 117 11.75 -8.95 4.22
CA ARG A 117 12.03 -8.32 5.52
C ARG A 117 13.37 -8.81 6.07
N GLY A 118 14.18 -7.89 6.60
CA GLY A 118 15.47 -8.23 7.20
C GLY A 118 15.34 -9.07 8.47
N PHE A 119 16.39 -9.83 8.81
CA PHE A 119 16.47 -10.65 10.02
C PHE A 119 17.03 -9.85 11.22
N SER A 120 16.69 -8.57 11.33
CA SER A 120 17.13 -7.75 12.45
C SER A 120 16.38 -8.14 13.72
N HIS A 121 17.03 -8.05 14.89
CA HIS A 121 16.42 -8.37 16.18
C HIS A 121 15.07 -7.66 16.38
N ARG A 122 14.99 -6.37 16.03
CA ARG A 122 13.74 -5.59 16.10
C ARG A 122 12.63 -6.16 15.20
N ALA A 123 12.96 -6.54 13.98
CA ALA A 123 12.00 -7.16 13.07
C ALA A 123 11.50 -8.49 13.63
N LEU A 124 12.38 -9.32 14.19
CA LEU A 124 12.00 -10.58 14.84
C LEU A 124 11.11 -10.39 16.07
N CYS A 125 11.41 -9.40 16.94
CA CYS A 125 10.53 -9.07 18.07
C CYS A 125 9.12 -8.68 17.60
N SER A 126 9.01 -7.81 16.60
CA SER A 126 7.69 -7.40 16.09
C SER A 126 6.86 -8.57 15.53
N ARG A 127 7.52 -9.59 14.97
CA ARG A 127 6.89 -10.79 14.41
C ARG A 127 6.49 -11.77 15.50
N PHE A 128 7.32 -11.88 16.54
CA PHE A 128 6.98 -12.61 17.75
C PHE A 128 5.74 -12.02 18.43
N ASP A 129 5.67 -10.69 18.60
CA ASP A 129 4.52 -10.01 19.19
C ASP A 129 3.25 -10.23 18.34
N ALA A 130 3.37 -10.17 17.01
CA ALA A 130 2.27 -10.47 16.09
C ALA A 130 1.79 -11.92 16.22
N GLY A 131 2.72 -12.88 16.35
CA GLY A 131 2.39 -14.29 16.57
C GLY A 131 1.69 -14.53 17.92
N ILE A 132 2.13 -13.86 18.99
CA ILE A 132 1.42 -13.89 20.28
C ILE A 132 0.00 -13.34 20.12
N GLY A 133 -0.15 -12.19 19.46
CA GLY A 133 -1.47 -11.60 19.20
C GLY A 133 -2.38 -12.55 18.41
N ALA A 134 -1.83 -13.24 17.41
CA ALA A 134 -2.53 -14.25 16.64
C ALA A 134 -2.96 -15.45 17.48
N PHE A 135 -2.11 -15.94 18.38
CA PHE A 135 -2.48 -17.02 19.30
C PHE A 135 -3.52 -16.59 20.33
N ILE A 136 -3.44 -15.37 20.86
CA ILE A 136 -4.47 -14.82 21.74
C ILE A 136 -5.82 -14.78 21.00
N ALA A 137 -5.83 -14.27 19.76
CA ALA A 137 -7.02 -14.26 18.93
C ALA A 137 -7.54 -15.68 18.65
N PHE A 138 -6.65 -16.63 18.32
CA PHE A 138 -6.99 -18.03 18.14
C PHE A 138 -7.66 -18.64 19.40
N PHE A 139 -7.08 -18.43 20.59
CA PHE A 139 -7.66 -18.93 21.83
C PHE A 139 -9.00 -18.28 22.14
N LEU A 140 -9.15 -16.97 21.92
CA LEU A 140 -10.41 -16.26 22.10
C LEU A 140 -11.51 -16.76 21.14
N LEU A 141 -11.17 -17.01 19.87
CA LEU A 141 -12.08 -17.57 18.88
C LEU A 141 -12.46 -19.03 19.20
N GLY A 142 -11.56 -19.78 19.83
CA GLY A 142 -11.80 -21.15 20.28
C GLY A 142 -12.62 -21.26 21.56
N LEU A 143 -12.89 -20.15 22.29
CA LEU A 143 -13.70 -20.18 23.50
C LEU A 143 -15.16 -20.58 23.16
N GLY A 144 -15.59 -21.71 23.71
CA GLY A 144 -16.97 -22.20 23.52
C GLY A 144 -17.16 -23.15 22.34
N ILE A 145 -16.10 -23.50 21.61
CA ILE A 145 -16.12 -24.54 20.58
C ILE A 145 -15.45 -25.79 21.15
N GLU A 146 -16.12 -26.93 21.13
CA GLU A 146 -15.52 -28.23 21.47
C GLU A 146 -14.48 -28.59 20.40
N GLN A 147 -13.22 -28.20 20.62
CA GLN A 147 -12.14 -28.58 19.73
C GLN A 147 -11.73 -30.04 19.96
N PRO A 148 -11.45 -30.81 18.90
CA PRO A 148 -10.78 -32.09 19.03
C PRO A 148 -9.45 -31.89 19.76
N GLN A 149 -9.29 -32.59 20.89
CA GLN A 149 -8.21 -32.36 21.84
C GLN A 149 -6.83 -32.64 21.20
N GLY A 150 -5.96 -31.62 21.12
CA GLY A 150 -4.51 -31.83 20.97
C GLY A 150 -3.80 -31.06 19.85
N GLU A 151 -4.48 -30.64 18.77
CA GLU A 151 -3.77 -30.21 17.55
C GLU A 151 -3.19 -28.79 17.62
N GLY A 152 -3.84 -27.86 18.35
CA GLY A 152 -3.34 -26.49 18.52
C GLY A 152 -2.06 -26.38 19.37
N TYR A 153 -1.87 -27.29 20.34
CA TYR A 153 -0.77 -27.20 21.31
C TYR A 153 0.61 -27.43 20.67
N LEU A 154 0.68 -28.32 19.67
CA LEU A 154 1.93 -28.57 18.94
C LEU A 154 2.38 -27.34 18.15
N SER A 155 1.43 -26.58 17.60
CA SER A 155 1.71 -25.31 16.91
C SER A 155 2.18 -24.23 17.88
N VAL A 156 1.59 -24.14 19.09
CA VAL A 156 2.04 -23.23 20.15
C VAL A 156 3.45 -23.57 20.61
N PHE A 157 3.74 -24.84 20.87
CA PHE A 157 5.07 -25.30 21.26
C PHE A 157 6.10 -24.99 20.16
N SER A 158 5.77 -25.34 18.91
CA SER A 158 6.63 -25.08 17.74
C SER A 158 6.90 -23.59 17.59
N PHE A 159 5.88 -22.74 17.75
CA PHE A 159 6.02 -21.29 17.72
C PHE A 159 7.05 -20.82 18.75
N PHE A 160 6.85 -21.11 20.04
CA PHE A 160 7.77 -20.64 21.08
C PHE A 160 9.18 -21.19 20.91
N PHE A 161 9.32 -22.47 20.54
CA PHE A 161 10.62 -23.08 20.26
C PHE A 161 11.36 -22.31 19.15
N PHE A 162 10.72 -22.11 18.01
CA PHE A 162 11.31 -21.41 16.87
C PHE A 162 11.52 -19.91 17.16
N SER A 163 10.61 -19.26 17.88
CA SER A 163 10.74 -17.86 18.29
C SER A 163 11.96 -17.63 19.17
N ILE A 164 12.15 -18.43 20.22
CA ILE A 164 13.28 -18.22 21.12
C ILE A 164 14.59 -18.53 20.40
N LEU A 165 14.62 -19.60 19.59
CA LEU A 165 15.78 -19.91 18.76
C LEU A 165 16.12 -18.76 17.80
N ALA A 166 15.12 -18.17 17.14
CA ALA A 166 15.32 -17.07 16.20
C ALA A 166 15.77 -15.78 16.91
N LEU A 167 15.17 -15.43 18.06
CA LEU A 167 15.57 -14.25 18.84
C LEU A 167 17.00 -14.39 19.39
N ALA A 168 17.36 -15.58 19.87
CA ALA A 168 18.70 -15.86 20.38
C ALA A 168 19.77 -15.70 19.29
N LEU A 169 19.53 -16.29 18.11
CA LEU A 169 20.44 -16.20 16.97
C LEU A 169 20.52 -14.80 16.36
N ALA A 170 19.44 -14.01 16.44
CA ALA A 170 19.43 -12.64 15.93
C ALA A 170 20.14 -11.65 16.87
N ARG A 171 20.15 -11.93 18.17
CA ARG A 171 20.83 -11.11 19.18
C ARG A 171 22.35 -11.16 19.03
N ASP A 172 22.88 -12.30 18.59
CA ASP A 172 24.32 -12.51 18.40
C ASP A 172 24.90 -11.77 17.17
N GLN A 173 24.05 -11.37 16.21
CA GLN A 173 24.47 -10.68 14.98
C GLN A 173 24.54 -9.15 15.12
N GLY A 174 24.02 -8.58 16.21
CA GLY A 174 24.10 -7.14 16.48
C GLY A 174 25.41 -6.80 17.18
N GLY A 175 26.36 -6.21 16.45
CA GLY A 175 27.74 -5.89 16.88
C GLY A 175 27.89 -4.85 18.01
N GLY A 176 27.10 -4.95 19.07
CA GLY A 176 27.38 -4.28 20.33
C GLY A 176 28.43 -5.08 21.10
N ARG A 177 29.62 -4.50 21.29
CA ARG A 177 30.68 -5.03 22.18
C ARG A 177 30.06 -5.60 23.45
N ARG A 178 30.16 -6.92 23.62
CA ARG A 178 30.13 -7.53 24.93
C ARG A 178 31.33 -8.47 25.05
N GLU A 179 32.20 -8.13 25.97
CA GLU A 179 33.13 -9.07 26.58
C GLU A 179 32.31 -10.23 27.15
N TYR A 180 32.24 -11.32 26.40
CA TYR A 180 31.91 -12.61 26.98
C TYR A 180 33.08 -13.54 26.73
N LEU A 181 33.55 -14.06 27.86
CA LEU A 181 34.64 -15.00 28.06
C LEU A 181 34.64 -16.12 27.02
N LEU A 182 35.84 -16.51 26.62
CA LEU A 182 36.14 -17.60 25.71
C LEU A 182 35.22 -18.82 25.89
N GLY A 183 34.70 -19.33 24.77
CA GLY A 183 34.34 -20.73 24.60
C GLY A 183 32.85 -21.04 24.63
N TYR A 184 32.26 -21.18 23.44
CA TYR A 184 31.20 -22.16 23.11
C TYR A 184 30.30 -22.63 24.27
N ARG A 185 29.40 -21.77 24.78
CA ARG A 185 28.38 -22.17 25.78
C ARG A 185 27.01 -21.50 25.65
N GLY A 186 26.84 -20.50 24.78
CA GLY A 186 25.57 -19.77 24.65
C GLY A 186 24.43 -20.57 24.03
N ILE A 187 24.68 -21.27 22.92
CA ILE A 187 23.65 -22.00 22.19
C ILE A 187 23.09 -23.16 23.03
N GLY A 188 23.95 -23.92 23.70
CA GLY A 188 23.54 -25.03 24.56
C GLY A 188 22.71 -24.56 25.75
N LEU A 189 23.13 -23.49 26.42
CA LEU A 189 22.43 -22.97 27.61
C LEU A 189 21.07 -22.35 27.25
N VAL A 190 20.98 -21.65 26.11
CA VAL A 190 19.69 -21.16 25.60
C VAL A 190 18.79 -22.32 25.19
N LEU A 191 19.31 -23.34 24.50
CA LEU A 191 18.52 -24.51 24.11
C LEU A 191 18.02 -25.30 25.33
N SER A 192 18.86 -25.45 26.36
CA SER A 192 18.49 -26.08 27.64
C SER A 192 17.46 -25.26 28.41
N PHE A 193 17.57 -23.92 28.39
CA PHE A 193 16.59 -23.04 29.02
C PHE A 193 15.24 -23.06 28.28
N VAL A 194 15.26 -23.06 26.94
CA VAL A 194 14.08 -23.22 26.09
C VAL A 194 13.41 -24.56 26.33
N ALA A 195 14.17 -25.65 26.31
CA ALA A 195 13.66 -26.97 26.63
C ALA A 195 13.06 -26.99 28.04
N LEU A 196 13.76 -26.45 29.04
CA LEU A 196 13.25 -26.39 30.41
C LEU A 196 11.93 -25.63 30.49
N VAL A 197 11.84 -24.40 29.95
CA VAL A 197 10.62 -23.59 30.01
C VAL A 197 9.46 -24.23 29.24
N LEU A 198 9.73 -24.84 28.08
CA LEU A 198 8.72 -25.51 27.27
C LEU A 198 8.30 -26.88 27.79
N PHE A 199 9.12 -27.57 28.58
CA PHE A 199 8.73 -28.80 29.26
C PHE A 199 8.08 -28.51 30.62
N LEU A 200 8.55 -27.49 31.37
CA LEU A 200 7.98 -27.15 32.67
C LEU A 200 6.61 -26.47 32.54
N GLY A 201 6.44 -25.52 31.61
CA GLY A 201 5.19 -24.74 31.51
C GLY A 201 4.00 -25.60 31.09
N PRO A 202 3.97 -26.09 29.82
CA PRO A 202 2.96 -27.02 29.34
C PRO A 202 2.89 -28.30 30.17
N GLY A 203 4.01 -28.87 30.60
CA GLY A 203 4.02 -30.09 31.42
C GLY A 203 3.34 -29.90 32.77
N LEU A 204 3.61 -28.79 33.46
CA LEU A 204 2.96 -28.45 34.73
C LEU A 204 1.48 -28.10 34.52
N LEU A 205 1.16 -27.37 33.44
CA LEU A 205 -0.23 -27.08 33.07
C LEU A 205 -1.01 -28.36 32.76
N PHE A 206 -0.47 -29.31 32.00
CA PHE A 206 -1.12 -30.59 31.72
C PHE A 206 -1.27 -31.45 32.97
N LEU A 207 -0.28 -31.44 33.86
CA LEU A 207 -0.33 -32.17 35.13
C LEU A 207 -1.38 -31.58 36.07
N LEU A 208 -1.51 -30.25 36.11
CA LEU A 208 -2.49 -29.54 36.93
C LEU A 208 -3.88 -29.43 36.26
N PHE A 209 -3.98 -29.57 34.94
CA PHE A 209 -5.24 -29.46 34.19
C PHE A 209 -6.38 -30.34 34.74
N PRO A 210 -6.18 -31.64 35.04
CA PRO A 210 -7.23 -32.47 35.64
C PRO A 210 -7.64 -31.99 37.05
N TYR A 211 -6.73 -31.37 37.80
CA TYR A 211 -7.03 -30.81 39.12
C TYR A 211 -7.76 -29.48 39.02
N LEU A 212 -7.35 -28.62 38.08
CA LEU A 212 -8.00 -27.34 37.79
C LEU A 212 -9.43 -27.54 37.25
N THR A 213 -9.64 -28.53 36.37
CA THR A 213 -10.99 -28.88 35.88
C THR A 213 -11.87 -29.46 36.98
N LYS A 214 -11.35 -30.31 37.86
CA LYS A 214 -12.09 -30.78 39.04
C LYS A 214 -12.44 -29.64 40.00
N ALA A 215 -11.50 -28.73 40.26
CA ALA A 215 -11.73 -27.56 41.10
C ALA A 215 -12.74 -26.60 40.48
N ALA A 216 -12.66 -26.36 39.17
CA ALA A 216 -13.61 -25.53 38.43
C ALA A 216 -15.01 -26.15 38.41
N ALA A 217 -15.12 -27.48 38.24
CA ALA A 217 -16.40 -28.18 38.30
C ALA A 217 -17.03 -28.09 39.69
N ALA A 218 -16.23 -28.22 40.76
CA ALA A 218 -16.71 -28.05 42.13
C ALA A 218 -17.16 -26.60 42.42
N ALA A 219 -16.37 -25.61 42.00
CA ALA A 219 -16.70 -24.19 42.14
C ALA A 219 -17.95 -23.80 41.34
N TYR A 220 -18.09 -24.31 40.11
CA TYR A 220 -19.28 -24.11 39.28
C TYR A 220 -20.51 -24.76 39.90
N GLY A 221 -20.38 -25.96 40.47
CA GLY A 221 -21.47 -26.62 41.20
C GLY A 221 -21.96 -25.80 42.40
N MET A 222 -21.04 -25.23 43.18
CA MET A 222 -21.37 -24.34 44.31
C MET A 222 -22.01 -23.03 43.85
N MET A 223 -21.46 -22.38 42.82
CA MET A 223 -22.05 -21.16 42.25
C MET A 223 -23.42 -21.41 41.65
N ARG A 224 -23.62 -22.52 40.94
CA ARG A 224 -24.93 -22.91 40.38
C ARG A 224 -25.96 -23.14 41.48
N GLY A 225 -25.56 -23.78 42.59
CA GLY A 225 -26.42 -23.94 43.76
C GLY A 225 -26.83 -22.60 44.40
N ALA A 226 -25.88 -21.67 44.53
CA ALA A 226 -26.14 -20.34 45.09
C ALA A 226 -26.91 -19.40 44.13
N ALA A 227 -26.72 -19.55 42.82
CA ALA A 227 -27.35 -18.73 41.78
C ALA A 227 -28.74 -19.25 41.34
N ALA A 228 -29.08 -20.50 41.66
CA ALA A 228 -30.39 -21.09 41.36
C ALA A 228 -31.59 -20.22 41.82
N PRO A 229 -31.62 -19.64 43.04
CA PRO A 229 -32.71 -18.73 43.44
C PRO A 229 -32.66 -17.35 42.76
N LEU A 230 -31.51 -16.93 42.22
CA LEU A 230 -31.33 -15.63 41.55
C LEU A 230 -31.72 -15.66 40.07
N LEU A 231 -31.65 -16.82 39.41
CA LEU A 231 -32.06 -17.02 38.02
C LEU A 231 -33.47 -16.49 37.71
N PRO A 232 -34.53 -16.84 38.46
CA PRO A 232 -35.88 -16.34 38.18
C PRO A 232 -36.01 -14.82 38.36
N ILE A 233 -35.23 -14.23 39.27
CA ILE A 233 -35.18 -12.78 39.48
C ILE A 233 -34.51 -12.10 38.29
N LEU A 234 -33.38 -12.63 37.83
CA LEU A 234 -32.67 -12.14 36.64
C LEU A 234 -33.54 -12.22 35.38
N VAL A 235 -34.26 -13.33 35.17
CA VAL A 235 -35.21 -13.49 34.06
C VAL A 235 -36.35 -12.47 34.15
N ARG A 236 -36.82 -12.16 35.37
CA ARG A 236 -37.87 -11.15 35.59
C ARG A 236 -37.38 -9.74 35.28
N ILE A 237 -36.14 -9.41 35.65
CA ILE A 237 -35.48 -8.14 35.31
C ILE A 237 -35.23 -8.03 33.80
N LEU A 238 -34.72 -9.09 33.16
CA LEU A 238 -34.54 -9.14 31.71
C LEU A 238 -35.86 -8.99 30.95
N ARG A 239 -36.92 -9.70 31.36
CA ARG A 239 -38.26 -9.52 30.77
C ARG A 239 -38.84 -8.13 31.01
N PHE A 240 -38.47 -7.46 32.11
CA PHE A 240 -38.88 -6.09 32.38
C PHE A 240 -38.18 -5.10 31.45
N ILE A 241 -36.86 -5.26 31.25
CA ILE A 241 -36.05 -4.40 30.37
C ILE A 241 -36.42 -4.61 28.89
N PHE A 242 -36.64 -5.86 28.47
CA PHE A 242 -36.93 -6.21 27.08
C PHE A 242 -38.42 -6.21 26.71
N ARG A 243 -39.34 -5.90 27.64
CA ARG A 243 -40.79 -5.71 27.33
C ARG A 243 -41.13 -4.37 26.69
N PHE A 244 -40.18 -3.44 26.55
CA PHE A 244 -40.39 -2.13 25.94
C PHE A 244 -40.23 -2.12 24.40
N GLY A 245 -40.43 -3.27 23.74
CA GLY A 245 -40.49 -3.40 22.30
C GLY A 245 -41.74 -4.18 21.88
N GLY A 246 -42.92 -3.68 22.25
CA GLY A 246 -44.18 -4.23 21.77
C GLY A 246 -44.46 -3.77 20.34
N SER A 247 -44.36 -4.67 19.37
CA SER A 247 -45.07 -4.52 18.09
C SER A 247 -46.55 -4.87 18.31
N PRO A 248 -47.50 -4.02 17.93
CA PRO A 248 -48.87 -4.45 17.69
C PRO A 248 -48.94 -5.23 16.36
N PRO A 249 -49.81 -6.25 16.25
CA PRO A 249 -50.17 -6.82 14.95
C PRO A 249 -51.23 -5.91 14.31
N GLY A 250 -51.06 -5.57 13.04
CA GLY A 250 -52.08 -4.86 12.28
C GLY A 250 -51.54 -3.60 11.62
N GLY A 251 -51.50 -3.64 10.30
CA GLY A 251 -51.08 -2.52 9.48
C GLY A 251 -50.86 -2.98 8.05
N GLU A 252 -51.90 -3.48 7.40
CA GLU A 252 -52.03 -3.30 5.96
C GLU A 252 -51.96 -1.79 5.70
N THR A 253 -50.89 -1.34 5.06
CA THR A 253 -50.86 -0.02 4.44
C THR A 253 -50.52 -0.22 2.98
N VAL A 254 -51.63 -0.35 2.24
CA VAL A 254 -51.79 -0.08 0.82
C VAL A 254 -51.01 1.18 0.44
N LEU A 255 -50.30 1.09 -0.69
CA LEU A 255 -49.60 2.19 -1.35
C LEU A 255 -50.57 3.35 -1.64
N PRO A 256 -50.18 4.62 -1.47
CA PRO A 256 -51.04 5.73 -1.82
C PRO A 256 -51.09 5.92 -3.34
N GLU A 257 -52.28 5.79 -3.92
CA GLU A 257 -52.66 6.49 -5.14
C GLU A 257 -52.75 7.98 -4.80
N ALA A 258 -51.74 8.74 -5.21
CA ALA A 258 -51.82 10.19 -5.29
C ALA A 258 -51.87 10.57 -6.77
N SER A 259 -53.08 10.62 -7.30
CA SER A 259 -53.42 11.36 -8.51
C SER A 259 -53.16 12.85 -8.27
N GLY A 260 -51.97 13.30 -8.64
CA GLY A 260 -51.60 14.71 -8.72
C GLY A 260 -51.56 15.14 -10.18
N GLU A 261 -52.43 16.09 -10.51
CA GLU A 261 -52.52 16.78 -11.79
C GLU A 261 -51.15 17.12 -12.36
N ILE A 262 -50.85 16.56 -13.54
CA ILE A 262 -49.70 16.96 -14.34
C ILE A 262 -50.05 18.32 -14.95
N LEU A 263 -49.58 19.38 -14.30
CA LEU A 263 -49.46 20.71 -14.90
C LEU A 263 -48.65 20.58 -16.20
N SER A 264 -49.29 20.88 -17.32
CA SER A 264 -48.69 20.94 -18.65
C SER A 264 -47.42 21.80 -18.62
N ALA A 265 -46.27 21.17 -18.86
CA ALA A 265 -45.02 21.89 -19.08
C ALA A 265 -45.18 22.82 -20.31
N PRO A 266 -44.69 24.07 -20.26
CA PRO A 266 -44.76 24.96 -21.41
C PRO A 266 -43.99 24.32 -22.56
N ALA A 267 -44.57 24.34 -23.75
CA ALA A 267 -43.99 23.80 -24.97
C ALA A 267 -42.54 24.29 -25.13
N THR A 268 -41.59 23.43 -24.78
CA THR A 268 -40.18 23.65 -25.05
C THR A 268 -40.03 23.66 -26.56
N SER A 269 -39.77 24.85 -27.11
CA SER A 269 -39.44 25.10 -28.51
C SER A 269 -38.58 23.97 -29.07
N GLY A 270 -39.04 23.30 -30.14
CA GLY A 270 -38.41 22.07 -30.66
C GLY A 270 -36.91 22.20 -30.99
N TRP A 271 -36.43 23.43 -31.23
CA TRP A 271 -35.01 23.72 -31.40
C TRP A 271 -34.17 23.52 -30.12
N MET A 272 -34.76 23.78 -28.94
CA MET A 272 -34.10 23.57 -27.64
C MET A 272 -33.90 22.07 -27.36
N ALA A 273 -34.89 21.23 -27.72
CA ALA A 273 -34.79 19.78 -27.59
C ALA A 273 -33.77 19.16 -28.56
N VAL A 274 -33.66 19.69 -29.78
CA VAL A 274 -32.62 19.30 -30.74
C VAL A 274 -31.23 19.72 -30.24
N LEU A 275 -31.09 20.94 -29.71
CA LEU A 275 -29.84 21.44 -29.15
C LEU A 275 -29.39 20.63 -27.92
N GLU A 276 -30.31 20.35 -27.00
CA GLU A 276 -30.07 19.52 -25.81
C GLU A 276 -29.62 18.11 -26.20
N ARG A 277 -30.24 17.53 -27.23
CA ARG A 277 -29.88 16.21 -27.73
C ARG A 277 -28.50 16.22 -28.39
N ILE A 278 -28.17 17.21 -29.23
CA ILE A 278 -26.85 17.33 -29.84
C ILE A 278 -25.76 17.57 -28.79
N MET A 279 -26.01 18.46 -27.82
CA MET A 279 -25.07 18.73 -26.73
C MET A 279 -24.92 17.52 -25.79
N GLY A 280 -26.01 16.83 -25.48
CA GLY A 280 -26.00 15.62 -24.65
C GLY A 280 -25.21 14.48 -25.28
N TRP A 281 -25.50 14.15 -26.55
CA TRP A 281 -24.75 13.12 -27.27
C TRP A 281 -23.30 13.53 -27.54
N GLY A 282 -23.04 14.81 -27.82
CA GLY A 282 -21.69 15.34 -27.99
C GLY A 282 -20.85 15.27 -26.71
N LEU A 283 -21.43 15.65 -25.56
CA LEU A 283 -20.77 15.58 -24.27
C LEU A 283 -20.51 14.12 -23.86
N LEU A 284 -21.48 13.24 -24.10
CA LEU A 284 -21.37 11.81 -23.77
C LEU A 284 -20.33 11.12 -24.67
N ALA A 285 -20.29 11.43 -25.96
CA ALA A 285 -19.26 10.96 -26.88
C ALA A 285 -17.86 11.46 -26.48
N MET A 286 -17.75 12.73 -26.06
CA MET A 286 -16.49 13.31 -25.57
C MET A 286 -16.04 12.68 -24.25
N ALA A 287 -16.97 12.42 -23.31
CA ALA A 287 -16.67 11.73 -22.06
C ALA A 287 -16.23 10.28 -22.30
N ALA A 288 -16.91 9.57 -23.22
CA ALA A 288 -16.53 8.22 -23.62
C ALA A 288 -15.14 8.20 -24.28
N ALA A 289 -14.85 9.15 -25.17
CA ALA A 289 -13.54 9.29 -25.80
C ALA A 289 -12.43 9.59 -24.76
N ALA A 290 -12.69 10.50 -23.83
CA ALA A 290 -11.76 10.80 -22.73
C ALA A 290 -11.53 9.57 -21.83
N GLY A 291 -12.58 8.82 -21.50
CA GLY A 291 -12.49 7.57 -20.77
C GLY A 291 -11.64 6.51 -21.49
N LEU A 292 -11.81 6.37 -22.80
CA LEU A 292 -10.99 5.48 -23.64
C LEU A 292 -9.52 5.89 -23.67
N VAL A 293 -9.23 7.19 -23.77
CA VAL A 293 -7.84 7.71 -23.72
C VAL A 293 -7.20 7.43 -22.37
N LEU A 294 -7.93 7.65 -21.27
CA LEU A 294 -7.44 7.33 -19.92
C LEU A 294 -7.20 5.83 -19.73
N LEU A 295 -8.10 4.99 -20.24
CA LEU A 295 -7.94 3.54 -20.24
C LEU A 295 -6.71 3.12 -21.06
N ALA A 296 -6.56 3.61 -22.28
CA ALA A 296 -5.43 3.32 -23.15
C ALA A 296 -4.10 3.77 -22.53
N TRP A 297 -4.08 4.96 -21.91
CA TRP A 297 -2.92 5.46 -21.18
C TRP A 297 -2.58 4.59 -19.97
N GLY A 298 -3.59 4.17 -19.20
CA GLY A 298 -3.43 3.24 -18.08
C GLY A 298 -2.87 1.89 -18.51
N ILE A 299 -3.41 1.32 -19.59
CA ILE A 299 -2.93 0.06 -20.19
C ILE A 299 -1.49 0.22 -20.68
N TRP A 300 -1.17 1.29 -21.41
CA TRP A 300 0.18 1.54 -21.90
C TRP A 300 1.19 1.66 -20.75
N LYS A 301 0.83 2.38 -19.69
CA LYS A 301 1.67 2.51 -18.49
C LYS A 301 1.84 1.18 -17.77
N LEU A 302 0.78 0.37 -17.68
CA LEU A 302 0.83 -0.97 -17.11
C LEU A 302 1.75 -1.90 -17.92
N ILE A 303 1.65 -1.89 -19.26
CA ILE A 303 2.53 -2.66 -20.15
C ILE A 303 3.98 -2.20 -19.99
N ARG A 304 4.21 -0.88 -19.96
CA ARG A 304 5.56 -0.32 -19.76
C ARG A 304 6.15 -0.71 -18.40
N TRP A 305 5.33 -0.76 -17.36
CA TRP A 305 5.73 -1.21 -16.02
C TRP A 305 5.98 -2.72 -15.97
N LEU A 306 5.10 -3.54 -16.56
CA LEU A 306 5.31 -4.99 -16.67
C LEU A 306 6.62 -5.31 -17.41
N SER A 307 6.99 -4.46 -18.36
CA SER A 307 8.23 -4.54 -19.13
C SER A 307 9.46 -3.96 -18.41
N SER A 308 9.28 -3.21 -17.31
CA SER A 308 10.42 -2.65 -16.58
C SER A 308 11.20 -3.74 -15.83
N SER A 309 12.50 -3.51 -15.68
CA SER A 309 13.38 -4.38 -14.91
C SER A 309 13.24 -4.05 -13.42
N THR A 310 13.24 -5.08 -12.56
CA THR A 310 13.36 -4.89 -11.12
C THR A 310 14.75 -4.33 -10.81
N GLU A 311 14.84 -3.06 -10.44
CA GLU A 311 16.12 -2.40 -10.18
C GLU A 311 16.99 -3.19 -9.20
N VAL A 312 18.27 -3.33 -9.54
CA VAL A 312 19.29 -3.97 -8.72
C VAL A 312 19.56 -3.08 -7.51
N GLY A 313 18.79 -3.28 -6.44
CA GLY A 313 19.02 -2.62 -5.14
C GLY A 313 18.00 -1.56 -4.71
N GLY A 314 16.90 -1.36 -5.42
CA GLY A 314 15.85 -0.42 -5.04
C GLY A 314 14.97 -0.90 -3.87
N GLU A 315 14.55 0.04 -3.01
CA GLU A 315 13.58 -0.11 -1.91
C GLU A 315 12.32 -0.90 -2.33
N PRO A 316 11.68 -1.66 -1.41
CA PRO A 316 10.48 -2.43 -1.72
C PRO A 316 9.35 -1.53 -2.24
N PHE A 317 8.74 -1.94 -3.36
CA PHE A 317 7.67 -1.23 -4.04
C PHE A 317 6.46 -0.98 -3.11
N ASP A 318 6.23 0.29 -2.76
CA ASP A 318 5.07 0.74 -2.02
C ASP A 318 3.97 1.19 -3.00
N ILE A 319 2.88 0.41 -3.05
CA ILE A 319 1.69 0.67 -3.88
C ILE A 319 1.11 2.06 -3.56
N GLY A 320 1.25 2.55 -2.32
CA GLY A 320 0.84 3.89 -1.92
C GLY A 320 1.65 4.99 -2.59
N GLN A 321 2.95 4.77 -2.77
CA GLN A 321 3.84 5.68 -3.50
C GLN A 321 3.56 5.66 -5.01
N TYR A 322 3.15 4.50 -5.55
CA TYR A 322 2.68 4.36 -6.93
C TYR A 322 1.36 5.09 -7.18
N LEU A 323 0.35 4.95 -6.30
CA LEU A 323 -0.90 5.71 -6.39
C LEU A 323 -0.66 7.22 -6.25
N ARG A 324 0.24 7.64 -5.35
CA ARG A 324 0.61 9.05 -5.18
C ARG A 324 1.31 9.61 -6.40
N SER A 325 2.26 8.88 -7.00
CA SER A 325 2.94 9.33 -8.22
C SER A 325 1.99 9.37 -9.43
N LEU A 326 1.01 8.46 -9.50
CA LEU A 326 -0.07 8.50 -10.48
C LEU A 326 -0.99 9.72 -10.28
N TRP A 327 -1.38 10.01 -9.04
CA TRP A 327 -2.19 11.17 -8.68
C TRP A 327 -1.46 12.49 -8.95
N LEU A 328 -0.17 12.58 -8.61
CA LEU A 328 0.67 13.74 -8.87
C LEU A 328 0.87 13.96 -10.38
N ALA A 329 1.16 12.90 -11.14
CA ALA A 329 1.29 13.01 -12.60
C ALA A 329 -0.02 13.43 -13.27
N LEU A 330 -1.15 12.88 -12.80
CA LEU A 330 -2.48 13.26 -13.29
C LEU A 330 -2.79 14.72 -12.93
N ARG A 331 -2.49 15.14 -11.69
CA ARG A 331 -2.62 16.53 -11.23
C ARG A 331 -1.74 17.48 -12.01
N GLU A 332 -0.50 17.13 -12.33
CA GLU A 332 0.40 17.96 -13.14
C GLU A 332 -0.09 18.08 -14.58
N HIS A 333 -0.63 17.00 -15.16
CA HIS A 333 -1.17 17.02 -16.51
C HIS A 333 -2.47 17.83 -16.58
N LEU A 334 -3.34 17.66 -15.58
CA LEU A 334 -4.52 18.51 -15.41
C LEU A 334 -4.13 19.96 -15.16
N GLN A 335 -3.11 20.23 -14.34
CA GLN A 335 -2.60 21.58 -14.10
C GLN A 335 -1.99 22.19 -15.35
N LYS A 336 -1.29 21.43 -16.20
CA LYS A 336 -0.78 21.90 -17.50
C LYS A 336 -1.90 22.17 -18.49
N MET A 337 -2.99 21.40 -18.45
CA MET A 337 -4.20 21.66 -19.24
C MET A 337 -5.04 22.83 -18.71
N LEU A 338 -5.12 23.01 -17.38
CA LEU A 338 -5.87 24.10 -16.74
C LEU A 338 -5.07 25.42 -16.66
N GLN A 339 -3.75 25.38 -16.79
CA GLN A 339 -2.94 26.59 -16.89
C GLN A 339 -3.10 27.19 -18.30
N ARG A 340 -4.13 28.03 -18.46
CA ARG A 340 -4.05 29.17 -19.39
C ARG A 340 -2.77 29.95 -19.06
N PRO A 341 -2.04 30.48 -20.05
CA PRO A 341 -0.77 31.15 -19.82
C PRO A 341 -0.99 32.29 -18.81
N ARG A 342 -0.27 32.23 -17.70
CA ARG A 342 -0.17 33.33 -16.73
C ARG A 342 0.15 34.59 -17.54
N TYR A 343 -0.70 35.62 -17.42
CA TYR A 343 -0.42 36.95 -17.94
C TYR A 343 0.97 37.37 -17.41
N LEU A 344 2.00 37.26 -18.25
CA LEU A 344 3.26 37.94 -18.00
C LEU A 344 2.95 39.42 -18.05
N SER A 345 3.47 40.20 -17.10
CA SER A 345 3.49 41.64 -17.25
C SER A 345 4.13 42.00 -18.62
N PRO A 346 3.66 43.06 -19.30
CA PRO A 346 4.21 43.41 -20.61
C PRO A 346 5.73 43.66 -20.61
N ILE A 347 6.36 44.06 -19.48
CA ILE A 347 7.83 44.16 -19.40
C ILE A 347 8.51 42.78 -19.32
N ALA A 348 7.88 41.83 -18.62
CA ALA A 348 8.39 40.48 -18.47
C ALA A 348 8.35 39.74 -19.81
N GLU A 349 7.36 40.04 -20.65
CA GLU A 349 7.32 39.58 -22.03
C GLU A 349 8.48 40.16 -22.87
N LEU A 350 8.79 41.45 -22.72
CA LEU A 350 9.92 42.07 -23.43
C LEU A 350 11.26 41.49 -22.99
N TYR A 351 11.46 41.25 -21.70
CA TYR A 351 12.67 40.60 -21.21
C TYR A 351 12.78 39.14 -21.68
N ALA A 352 11.68 38.38 -21.72
CA ALA A 352 11.67 37.04 -22.30
C ALA A 352 12.06 37.03 -23.79
N ARG A 353 11.61 38.05 -24.55
CA ARG A 353 12.02 38.25 -25.95
C ARG A 353 13.51 38.58 -26.07
N LEU A 354 14.08 39.36 -25.15
CA LEU A 354 15.53 39.63 -25.05
C LEU A 354 16.33 38.35 -24.77
N LEU A 355 15.87 37.48 -23.86
CA LEU A 355 16.48 36.17 -23.62
C LEU A 355 16.44 35.27 -24.86
N ALA A 356 15.33 35.27 -25.60
CA ALA A 356 15.21 34.52 -26.84
C ALA A 356 16.10 35.10 -27.96
N TRP A 357 16.28 36.41 -28.00
CA TRP A 357 17.19 37.07 -28.94
C TRP A 357 18.65 36.75 -28.65
N GLY A 358 19.10 36.87 -27.39
CA GLY A 358 20.48 36.53 -27.02
C GLY A 358 20.81 35.06 -27.27
N ARG A 359 19.87 34.14 -26.98
CA ARG A 359 19.98 32.72 -27.37
C ARG A 359 20.18 32.52 -28.88
N ARG A 360 19.41 33.22 -29.71
CA ARG A 360 19.55 33.17 -31.17
C ARG A 360 20.87 33.76 -31.67
N ARG A 361 21.49 34.65 -30.89
CA ARG A 361 22.82 35.23 -31.16
C ARG A 361 23.97 34.44 -30.52
N GLY A 362 23.70 33.25 -29.95
CA GLY A 362 24.71 32.38 -29.37
C GLY A 362 25.13 32.73 -27.95
N LEU A 363 24.42 33.64 -27.28
CA LEU A 363 24.68 34.08 -25.91
C LEU A 363 23.47 33.74 -25.01
N PRO A 364 23.26 32.45 -24.67
CA PRO A 364 22.22 32.07 -23.71
C PRO A 364 22.53 32.61 -22.30
N PRO A 365 21.51 32.86 -21.46
CA PRO A 365 21.72 33.16 -20.04
C PRO A 365 22.38 31.97 -19.32
N LEU A 366 23.31 32.26 -18.41
CA LEU A 366 24.00 31.25 -17.61
C LEU A 366 23.16 30.84 -16.39
N PRO A 367 23.33 29.61 -15.87
CA PRO A 367 22.65 29.18 -14.64
C PRO A 367 23.05 30.08 -13.47
N GLY A 368 22.07 30.72 -12.83
CA GLY A 368 22.29 31.62 -11.69
C GLY A 368 22.63 33.06 -12.05
N GLU A 369 22.68 33.40 -13.35
CA GLU A 369 22.95 34.77 -13.80
C GLU A 369 21.73 35.67 -13.58
N THR A 370 21.93 36.79 -12.90
CA THR A 370 20.88 37.79 -12.68
C THR A 370 20.57 38.57 -13.97
N PRO A 371 19.38 39.19 -14.09
CA PRO A 371 19.05 39.99 -15.26
C PRO A 371 20.07 41.11 -15.57
N ARG A 372 20.61 41.77 -14.53
CA ARG A 372 21.65 42.80 -14.67
C ARG A 372 22.97 42.23 -15.19
N GLU A 373 23.40 41.08 -14.67
CA GLU A 373 24.62 40.41 -15.11
C GLU A 373 24.50 39.96 -16.56
N TYR A 374 23.35 39.36 -16.92
CA TYR A 374 23.07 38.97 -18.29
C TYR A 374 23.04 40.18 -19.24
N GLY A 375 22.38 41.27 -18.82
CA GLY A 375 22.35 42.54 -19.55
C GLY A 375 23.76 43.09 -19.81
N ARG A 376 24.58 43.23 -18.76
CA ARG A 376 25.96 43.69 -18.86
C ARG A 376 26.81 42.81 -19.77
N ARG A 377 26.65 41.49 -19.68
CA ARG A 377 27.35 40.55 -20.56
C ARG A 377 26.93 40.75 -22.00
N LEU A 378 25.62 40.85 -22.27
CA LEU A 378 25.07 41.04 -23.60
C LEU A 378 25.53 42.39 -24.21
N SER A 379 25.49 43.46 -23.43
CA SER A 379 26.03 44.79 -23.80
C SER A 379 27.54 44.74 -24.10
N GLY A 380 28.30 43.93 -23.37
CA GLY A 380 29.73 43.75 -23.63
C GLY A 380 30.05 43.16 -25.01
N TYR A 381 29.15 42.36 -25.58
CA TYR A 381 29.28 41.83 -26.94
C TYR A 381 28.64 42.73 -28.00
N PHE A 382 27.68 43.58 -27.62
CA PHE A 382 26.97 44.50 -28.50
C PHE A 382 26.97 45.93 -27.96
N PRO A 383 28.12 46.62 -27.96
CA PRO A 383 28.26 47.95 -27.33
C PRO A 383 27.37 49.03 -27.97
N GLU A 384 27.05 48.90 -29.26
CA GLU A 384 26.14 49.80 -29.98
C GLU A 384 24.69 49.71 -29.47
N LEU A 385 24.33 48.63 -28.78
CA LEU A 385 22.99 48.39 -28.22
C LEU A 385 22.93 48.50 -26.70
N ASP A 386 24.02 48.93 -26.04
CA ASP A 386 24.12 48.93 -24.58
C ASP A 386 22.99 49.71 -23.92
N GLY A 387 22.65 50.88 -24.47
CA GLY A 387 21.55 51.72 -23.96
C GLY A 387 20.18 51.03 -24.05
N ASP A 388 19.88 50.34 -25.15
CA ASP A 388 18.60 49.65 -25.35
C ASP A 388 18.49 48.38 -24.50
N ILE A 389 19.59 47.62 -24.36
CA ILE A 389 19.66 46.42 -23.51
C ILE A 389 19.51 46.80 -22.04
N THR A 390 20.28 47.78 -21.58
CA THR A 390 20.25 48.26 -20.20
C THR A 390 18.87 48.81 -19.85
N GLN A 391 18.22 49.54 -20.76
CA GLN A 391 16.87 50.06 -20.53
C GLN A 391 15.83 48.93 -20.32
N ILE A 392 15.84 47.87 -21.12
CA ILE A 392 14.90 46.74 -20.94
C ILE A 392 15.17 46.00 -19.62
N VAL A 393 16.44 45.80 -19.28
CA VAL A 393 16.86 45.07 -18.08
C VAL A 393 16.56 45.83 -16.79
N GLU A 394 16.83 47.14 -16.74
CA GLU A 394 16.55 47.96 -15.56
C GLU A 394 15.05 48.08 -15.31
N ARG A 395 14.24 48.33 -16.35
CA ARG A 395 12.77 48.37 -16.20
C ARG A 395 12.18 47.02 -15.76
N PHE A 396 12.73 45.92 -16.27
CA PHE A 396 12.36 44.59 -15.80
C PHE A 396 12.69 44.38 -14.31
N ASN A 397 13.85 44.85 -13.84
CA ASN A 397 14.24 44.73 -12.44
C ASN A 397 13.41 45.65 -11.53
N GLU A 398 13.11 46.87 -11.96
CA GLU A 398 12.26 47.81 -11.22
C GLU A 398 10.85 47.25 -11.01
N GLU A 399 10.26 46.62 -12.05
CA GLU A 399 8.93 46.01 -11.91
C GLU A 399 8.98 44.71 -11.09
N THR A 400 9.97 43.84 -11.34
CA THR A 400 10.01 42.49 -10.76
C THR A 400 10.55 42.49 -9.32
N TYR A 401 11.55 43.31 -9.02
CA TYR A 401 12.20 43.38 -7.70
C TYR A 401 11.87 44.67 -6.93
N GLY A 402 11.55 45.76 -7.63
CA GLY A 402 11.12 47.01 -7.01
C GLY A 402 9.63 47.07 -6.66
N GLY A 403 8.81 46.16 -7.20
CA GLY A 403 7.38 46.05 -6.90
C GLY A 403 6.53 47.24 -7.39
N LEU A 404 7.07 48.05 -8.29
CA LEU A 404 6.40 49.22 -8.85
C LEU A 404 5.80 48.86 -10.22
N ALA A 405 4.49 49.08 -10.39
CA ALA A 405 3.88 49.00 -11.71
C ALA A 405 4.42 50.12 -12.59
N LEU A 406 5.05 49.78 -13.71
CA LEU A 406 5.63 50.77 -14.62
C LEU A 406 4.53 51.65 -15.24
N PRO A 407 4.67 52.99 -15.21
CA PRO A 407 3.83 53.89 -15.99
C PRO A 407 3.84 53.55 -17.48
N GLU A 408 2.73 53.80 -18.17
CA GLU A 408 2.56 53.45 -19.59
C GLU A 408 3.61 54.10 -20.51
N GLU A 409 4.10 55.29 -20.14
CA GLU A 409 5.17 56.00 -20.83
C GLU A 409 6.51 55.25 -20.78
N GLU A 410 6.86 54.69 -19.62
CA GLU A 410 8.10 53.93 -19.43
C GLU A 410 8.07 52.59 -20.16
N LEU A 411 6.90 51.97 -20.19
CA LEU A 411 6.63 50.76 -20.97
C LEU A 411 6.72 51.03 -22.48
N ALA A 412 6.23 52.18 -22.95
CA ALA A 412 6.37 52.61 -24.34
C ALA A 412 7.84 52.84 -24.72
N MET A 413 8.67 53.37 -23.82
CA MET A 413 10.11 53.51 -24.03
C MET A 413 10.80 52.14 -24.15
N ALA A 414 10.52 51.19 -23.26
CA ALA A 414 11.06 49.84 -23.34
C ALA A 414 10.64 49.11 -24.64
N ARG A 415 9.41 49.32 -25.13
CA ARG A 415 8.97 48.82 -26.44
C ARG A 415 9.71 49.45 -27.62
N ARG A 416 10.09 50.73 -27.52
CA ARG A 416 10.90 51.41 -28.55
C ARG A 416 12.33 50.87 -28.56
N ALA A 417 12.95 50.69 -27.40
CA ALA A 417 14.25 50.04 -27.27
C ALA A 417 14.25 48.62 -27.87
N TRP A 418 13.22 47.82 -27.57
CA TRP A 418 13.07 46.50 -28.17
C TRP A 418 12.94 46.56 -29.71
N ARG A 419 12.16 47.51 -30.25
CA ARG A 419 12.01 47.67 -31.70
C ARG A 419 13.35 48.00 -32.36
N ARG A 420 14.15 48.89 -31.77
CA ARG A 420 15.51 49.20 -32.26
C ARG A 420 16.43 47.98 -32.22
N LEU A 421 16.43 47.26 -31.11
CA LEU A 421 17.21 46.02 -30.92
C LEU A 421 16.79 44.90 -31.90
N SER A 422 15.50 44.80 -32.22
CA SER A 422 14.94 43.77 -33.10
C SER A 422 15.07 44.08 -34.61
N ASN A 423 15.58 45.28 -34.98
CA ASN A 423 15.65 45.68 -36.37
C ASN A 423 16.70 44.85 -37.15
N PRO A 424 16.31 44.10 -38.20
CA PRO A 424 17.23 43.23 -38.94
C PRO A 424 18.31 43.98 -39.74
N LEU A 425 18.16 45.30 -39.93
CA LEU A 425 19.15 46.14 -40.63
C LEU A 425 20.35 46.52 -39.76
N ALA A 426 20.29 46.32 -38.45
CA ALA A 426 21.46 46.43 -37.57
C ALA A 426 22.36 45.19 -37.76
N ARG A 427 23.16 45.19 -38.84
CA ARG A 427 24.28 44.25 -39.01
C ARG A 427 25.36 44.61 -38.00
N LEU A 428 25.20 44.14 -36.76
CA LEU A 428 26.13 44.43 -35.68
C LEU A 428 27.38 43.55 -35.78
N PRO A 429 28.59 44.13 -35.79
CA PRO A 429 29.82 43.37 -35.74
C PRO A 429 29.91 42.65 -34.40
N PHE A 430 29.91 41.31 -34.43
CA PHE A 430 30.14 40.49 -33.25
C PHE A 430 31.62 40.63 -32.84
N LYS A 431 31.90 41.40 -31.77
CA LYS A 431 33.24 41.45 -31.20
C LYS A 431 33.50 40.15 -30.43
N ARG A 432 34.31 39.25 -31.01
CA ARG A 432 34.99 38.21 -30.23
C ARG A 432 36.00 38.91 -29.31
N LYS A 433 35.84 38.75 -27.99
CA LYS A 433 36.93 38.96 -27.04
C LYS A 433 37.86 37.76 -27.08
#